data_AF-A0A9E4MIN1-F1
#
_entry.id   AF-A0A9E4MIN1-F1
#
_cell.length_a   1.000
_cell.length_b   1.000
_cell.length_c   1.000
_cell.angle_alpha   90.00
_cell.angle_beta   90.00
_cell.angle_gamma   90.00
#
_symmetry.space_group_name_H-M   'P 1'
#
loop_
_entity.id
_entity.type
_entity.pdbx_description
1 polymer ?
#
loop_
_entity_poly.entity_id
_entity_poly.type
_entity_poly.pdbx_seq_one_letter_code
_entity_poly.pdbx_strand_id
1 'polypeptide(L)'
;SPEHIGEFLAMSMRTGKVLWRHRTRTPMNTAALTTSGGIAVAGDWDRYLYVYDARTGDVLWQTRLPTSVQGYPISYEAGGKQYLAVPAGIGGASWNNLVPSDLTPEKRHPPTGNSVFVFALP
;
A
#
# COMPACT_ATOMS: atom_id res chain seq x y z
N SER A 1 16.33 -5.57 -4.38
CA SER A 1 17.57 -6.25 -3.89
C SER A 1 17.14 -7.41 -3.00
N PRO A 2 18.02 -8.34 -2.59
CA PRO A 2 17.61 -9.41 -1.67
C PRO A 2 16.93 -8.88 -0.39
N GLU A 3 17.39 -7.71 0.08
CA GLU A 3 16.84 -7.02 1.26
C GLU A 3 15.48 -6.32 1.03
N HIS A 4 15.12 -6.01 -0.21
CA HIS A 4 13.89 -5.28 -0.55
C HIS A 4 13.29 -5.84 -1.84
N ILE A 5 12.17 -6.55 -1.70
CA ILE A 5 11.43 -7.14 -2.82
C ILE A 5 10.16 -6.35 -3.17
N GLY A 6 9.85 -5.27 -2.44
CA GLY A 6 8.83 -4.30 -2.80
C GLY A 6 9.41 -2.92 -3.09
N GLU A 7 8.77 -2.20 -4.01
CA GLU A 7 9.09 -0.81 -4.33
C GLU A 7 7.81 -0.07 -4.69
N PHE A 8 7.63 1.12 -4.13
CA PHE A 8 6.64 2.11 -4.56
C PHE A 8 7.40 3.34 -5.03
N LEU A 9 7.11 3.83 -6.23
CA LEU A 9 7.86 4.93 -6.83
C LEU A 9 6.95 5.92 -7.54
N ALA A 10 7.41 7.16 -7.65
CA ALA A 10 6.87 8.12 -8.58
C ALA A 10 7.85 8.38 -9.72
N MET A 11 7.30 8.57 -10.92
CA MET A 11 8.06 8.83 -12.13
C MET A 11 7.44 9.99 -12.90
N SER A 12 8.29 10.84 -13.48
CA SER A 12 7.86 11.86 -14.43
C SER A 12 7.43 11.21 -15.73
N MET A 13 6.15 11.33 -16.11
CA MET A 13 5.67 10.83 -17.41
C MET A 13 6.32 11.53 -18.61
N ARG A 14 6.80 12.77 -18.43
CA ARG A 14 7.47 13.53 -19.50
C ARG A 14 8.86 13.02 -19.81
N THR A 15 9.60 12.62 -18.76
CA THR A 15 11.05 12.36 -18.87
C THR A 15 11.44 10.92 -18.56
N GLY A 16 10.52 10.11 -18.02
CA GLY A 16 10.81 8.75 -17.52
C GLY A 16 11.67 8.74 -16.25
N LYS A 17 12.02 9.89 -15.68
CA LYS A 17 12.88 9.97 -14.49
C LYS A 17 12.09 9.61 -13.24
N VAL A 18 12.63 8.68 -12.45
CA VAL A 18 12.16 8.41 -11.08
C VAL A 18 12.38 9.66 -10.23
N LEU A 19 11.30 10.17 -9.63
CA LEU A 19 11.32 11.34 -8.76
C LEU A 19 11.69 10.94 -7.34
N TRP A 20 11.08 9.87 -6.85
CA TRP A 20 11.34 9.26 -5.54
C TRP A 20 10.96 7.78 -5.58
N ARG A 21 11.47 7.02 -4.60
CA ARG A 21 11.14 5.61 -4.38
C ARG A 21 11.16 5.29 -2.89
N HIS A 22 10.21 4.49 -2.45
CA HIS A 22 10.18 3.83 -1.16
C HIS A 22 10.33 2.32 -1.39
N ARG A 23 11.36 1.72 -0.77
CA ARG A 23 11.61 0.28 -0.85
C ARG A 23 11.16 -0.39 0.42
N THR A 24 10.46 -1.50 0.27
CA THR A 24 9.95 -2.30 1.39
C THR A 24 10.53 -3.69 1.36
N ARG A 25 10.63 -4.28 2.56
CA ARG A 25 11.08 -5.68 2.69
C ARG A 25 10.13 -6.63 1.98
N THR A 26 8.83 -6.34 1.97
CA THR A 26 7.77 -7.14 1.33
C THR A 26 7.16 -6.43 0.13
N PRO A 27 6.55 -7.12 -0.84
CA PRO A 27 5.98 -6.47 -2.02
C PRO A 27 4.85 -5.50 -1.66
N MET A 28 4.76 -4.43 -2.46
CA MET A 28 3.58 -3.57 -2.50
C MET A 28 2.47 -4.35 -3.22
N ASN A 29 1.32 -4.48 -2.57
CA ASN A 29 0.26 -5.40 -2.98
C ASN A 29 -1.06 -4.71 -3.33
N THR A 30 -1.04 -3.38 -3.35
CA THR A 30 -2.17 -2.58 -3.79
C THR A 30 -1.88 -1.84 -5.09
N ALA A 31 -2.94 -1.44 -5.79
CA ALA A 31 -2.84 -0.30 -6.69
C ALA A 31 -2.49 0.98 -5.89
N ALA A 32 -1.95 1.96 -6.60
CA ALA A 32 -1.72 3.30 -6.06
C ALA A 32 -3.03 4.10 -6.12
N LEU A 33 -3.37 4.80 -5.04
CA LEU A 33 -4.38 5.86 -5.05
C LEU A 33 -3.68 7.20 -4.82
N THR A 34 -3.92 8.18 -5.68
CA THR A 34 -3.49 9.57 -5.49
C THR A 34 -4.70 10.48 -5.36
N THR A 35 -4.57 11.58 -4.63
CA THR A 35 -5.64 12.58 -4.48
C THR A 35 -5.15 13.97 -4.85
N SER A 36 -6.07 14.88 -5.17
CA SER A 36 -5.76 16.29 -5.38
C SER A 36 -5.24 17.00 -4.12
N GLY A 37 -5.46 16.40 -2.94
CA GLY A 37 -4.90 16.86 -1.66
C GLY A 37 -3.40 16.59 -1.49
N GLY A 38 -2.73 16.00 -2.50
CA GLY A 38 -1.28 15.83 -2.50
C GLY A 38 -0.79 14.57 -1.78
N ILE A 39 -1.67 13.62 -1.48
CA ILE A 39 -1.30 12.33 -0.90
C ILE A 39 -1.31 11.20 -1.93
N ALA A 40 -0.45 10.21 -1.71
CA ALA A 40 -0.50 8.90 -2.36
C ALA A 40 -0.71 7.80 -1.30
N VAL A 41 -1.45 6.75 -1.65
CA VAL A 41 -1.79 5.65 -0.76
C VAL A 41 -1.40 4.34 -1.42
N ALA A 42 -0.68 3.50 -0.66
CA ALA A 42 -0.36 2.14 -1.08
C ALA A 42 -0.20 1.24 0.16
N GLY A 43 -0.37 -0.06 -0.03
CA GLY A 43 -0.22 -1.05 1.03
C GLY A 43 0.69 -2.21 0.62
N ASP A 44 1.29 -2.84 1.62
CA ASP A 44 2.22 -3.96 1.44
C ASP A 44 1.70 -5.28 2.02
N TRP A 45 2.45 -6.33 1.67
CA TRP A 45 2.16 -7.68 2.13
C TRP A 45 2.38 -7.89 3.64
N ASP A 46 3.30 -7.14 4.29
CA ASP A 46 3.50 -7.12 5.75
C ASP A 46 2.45 -6.29 6.51
N ARG A 47 1.33 -6.02 5.83
CA ARG A 47 0.09 -5.47 6.38
C ARG A 47 0.16 -3.97 6.65
N TYR A 48 1.19 -3.28 6.18
CA TYR A 48 1.25 -1.83 6.34
C TYR A 48 0.47 -1.14 5.22
N LEU A 49 -0.43 -0.24 5.63
CA LEU A 49 -1.01 0.79 4.79
C LEU A 49 -0.20 2.06 5.01
N TYR A 50 0.28 2.65 3.92
CA TYR A 50 1.07 3.88 3.93
C TYR A 50 0.31 5.00 3.23
N VAL A 51 0.40 6.20 3.81
CA VAL A 51 0.02 7.47 3.20
C VAL A 51 1.29 8.28 3.03
N TYR A 52 1.60 8.62 1.79
CA TYR A 52 2.78 9.35 1.39
C TYR A 52 2.43 10.78 0.99
N ASP A 53 3.37 11.70 1.17
CA ASP A 53 3.40 12.93 0.37
C ASP A 53 3.68 12.54 -1.09
N ALA A 54 2.76 12.88 -2.00
CA ALA A 54 2.87 12.45 -3.40
C ALA A 54 4.05 13.09 -4.15
N ARG A 55 4.58 14.21 -3.66
CA ARG A 55 5.68 14.95 -4.31
C ARG A 55 7.04 14.48 -3.83
N THR A 56 7.19 14.19 -2.54
CA THR A 56 8.48 13.83 -1.93
C THR A 56 8.65 12.32 -1.72
N GLY A 57 7.54 11.60 -1.56
CA GLY A 57 7.55 10.18 -1.18
C GLY A 57 7.73 9.96 0.33
N ASP A 58 7.69 11.00 1.14
CA ASP A 58 7.77 10.88 2.61
C ASP A 58 6.53 10.18 3.15
N VAL A 59 6.71 9.24 4.07
CA VAL A 59 5.61 8.59 4.78
C VAL A 59 5.04 9.59 5.79
N LEU A 60 3.85 10.13 5.51
CA LEU A 60 3.14 11.04 6.39
C LEU A 60 2.40 10.30 7.51
N TRP A 61 1.87 9.12 7.18
CA TRP A 61 1.16 8.26 8.12
C TRP A 61 1.25 6.81 7.65
N GLN A 62 1.25 5.90 8.61
CA GLN A 62 1.12 4.48 8.34
C GLN A 62 0.35 3.78 9.47
N THR A 63 -0.32 2.70 9.12
CA THR A 63 -0.91 1.78 10.09
C THR A 63 -0.73 0.35 9.65
N ARG A 64 -0.79 -0.58 10.60
CA ARG A 64 -0.73 -2.01 10.32
C ARG A 64 -2.12 -2.62 10.42
N LEU A 65 -2.61 -3.20 9.33
CA LEU A 65 -3.91 -3.86 9.25
C LEU A 65 -3.86 -5.31 9.78
N PRO A 66 -5.00 -5.95 10.06
CA PRO A 66 -5.03 -7.32 10.58
C PRO A 66 -4.41 -8.35 9.64
N THR A 67 -4.53 -8.17 8.33
CA THR A 67 -3.92 -9.04 7.31
C THR A 67 -3.34 -8.21 6.15
N SER A 68 -2.79 -8.88 5.13
CA SER A 68 -2.10 -8.27 3.98
C SER A 68 -2.95 -7.17 3.34
N VAL A 69 -2.36 -6.01 3.03
CA VAL A 69 -3.08 -4.92 2.38
C VAL A 69 -3.05 -5.18 0.87
N GLN A 70 -4.22 -5.43 0.28
CA GLN A 70 -4.31 -5.89 -1.11
C GLN A 70 -5.43 -5.16 -1.87
N GLY A 71 -5.37 -5.20 -3.19
CA GLY A 71 -6.43 -4.68 -4.06
C GLY A 71 -6.33 -3.18 -4.32
N TYR A 72 -7.45 -2.48 -4.27
CA TYR A 72 -7.57 -1.11 -4.80
C TYR A 72 -8.10 -0.17 -3.71
N PRO A 73 -7.23 0.63 -3.06
CA PRO A 73 -7.67 1.73 -2.22
C PRO A 73 -8.50 2.73 -3.02
N ILE A 74 -9.58 3.24 -2.44
CA ILE A 74 -10.40 4.30 -3.04
C ILE A 74 -10.62 5.44 -2.06
N SER A 75 -10.78 6.65 -2.59
CA SER A 75 -11.27 7.81 -1.83
C SER A 75 -12.68 8.15 -2.28
N TYR A 76 -13.54 8.54 -1.35
CA TYR A 76 -14.89 9.04 -1.64
C TYR A 76 -15.29 10.10 -0.62
N GLU A 77 -16.38 10.81 -0.89
CA GLU A 77 -16.98 11.76 0.05
C GLU A 77 -18.37 11.27 0.45
N ALA A 78 -18.72 11.41 1.74
CA ALA A 78 -20.08 11.22 2.23
C ALA A 78 -20.38 12.22 3.34
N GLY A 79 -21.49 12.95 3.23
CA GLY A 79 -21.88 13.95 4.23
C GLY A 79 -20.85 15.07 4.41
N GLY A 80 -20.19 15.50 3.33
CA GLY A 80 -19.15 16.54 3.38
C GLY A 80 -17.82 16.10 3.98
N LYS A 81 -17.64 14.80 4.27
CA LYS A 81 -16.41 14.23 4.83
C LYS A 81 -15.77 13.27 3.83
N GLN A 82 -14.46 13.42 3.62
CA GLN A 82 -13.67 12.51 2.79
C GLN A 82 -13.29 11.25 3.58
N TYR A 83 -13.38 10.10 2.91
CA TYR A 83 -13.04 8.79 3.44
C TYR A 83 -12.08 8.07 2.51
N LEU A 84 -11.20 7.27 3.09
CA LEU A 84 -10.34 6.31 2.41
C LEU A 84 -10.83 4.89 2.75
N ALA A 85 -11.25 4.12 1.76
CA ALA A 85 -11.55 2.70 1.92
C ALA A 85 -10.42 1.84 1.35
N VAL A 86 -9.93 0.90 2.16
CA VAL A 86 -8.80 0.03 1.84
C VAL A 86 -9.15 -1.42 2.12
N PRO A 87 -9.06 -2.33 1.14
CA PRO A 87 -9.18 -3.75 1.40
C PRO A 87 -7.92 -4.29 2.10
N ALA A 88 -8.12 -5.14 3.09
CA ALA A 88 -7.11 -6.08 3.54
C ALA A 88 -7.66 -7.47 3.36
N GLY A 89 -6.83 -8.38 2.88
CA GLY A 89 -7.24 -9.75 2.70
C GLY A 89 -6.15 -10.61 2.11
N ILE A 90 -6.49 -11.86 1.88
CA ILE A 90 -5.62 -12.85 1.27
C ILE A 90 -6.33 -13.44 0.06
N GLY A 91 -5.62 -13.46 -1.06
CA GLY A 91 -6.12 -13.98 -2.34
C GLY A 91 -5.18 -13.63 -3.48
N GLY A 92 -5.58 -13.95 -4.71
CA GLY A 92 -4.77 -13.74 -5.90
C GLY A 92 -3.76 -14.87 -6.18
N ALA A 93 -2.96 -14.69 -7.22
CA ALA A 93 -2.00 -15.68 -7.71
C ALA A 93 -0.76 -15.80 -6.81
N SER A 94 0.16 -16.71 -7.17
CA SER A 94 1.38 -17.04 -6.41
C SER A 94 2.19 -15.82 -5.97
N TRP A 95 2.23 -14.75 -6.78
CA TRP A 95 2.94 -13.50 -6.47
C TRP A 95 2.40 -12.72 -5.27
N ASN A 96 1.12 -12.90 -4.92
CA ASN A 96 0.52 -12.18 -3.81
C ASN A 96 0.62 -12.93 -2.47
N ASN A 97 0.95 -14.23 -2.48
CA ASN A 97 0.91 -15.07 -1.28
C ASN A 97 2.13 -15.98 -1.14
N LEU A 98 2.36 -16.90 -2.09
CA LEU A 98 3.39 -17.94 -1.98
C LEU A 98 4.79 -17.36 -2.15
N VAL A 99 5.03 -16.62 -3.23
CA VAL A 99 6.36 -16.08 -3.53
C VAL A 99 6.87 -15.13 -2.45
N PRO A 100 6.05 -14.19 -1.92
CA PRO A 100 6.50 -13.35 -0.81
C PRO A 100 6.82 -14.17 0.44
N SER A 101 6.04 -15.22 0.74
CA SER A 101 6.31 -16.10 1.89
C SER A 101 7.68 -16.80 1.77
N ASP A 102 8.04 -17.25 0.57
CA ASP A 102 9.32 -17.92 0.31
C ASP A 102 10.51 -16.94 0.37
N LEU A 103 10.33 -15.72 -0.14
CA LEU A 103 11.38 -14.69 -0.21
C LEU A 103 11.53 -13.89 1.09
N THR A 104 10.49 -13.84 1.91
CA THR A 104 10.42 -13.11 3.20
C THR A 104 9.90 -14.01 4.33
N PRO A 105 10.55 -15.15 4.62
CA PRO A 105 10.05 -16.13 5.60
C PRO A 105 9.99 -15.58 7.04
N GLU A 106 10.73 -14.52 7.32
CA GLU A 106 10.69 -13.79 8.59
C GLU A 106 9.43 -12.91 8.75
N LYS A 107 8.71 -12.66 7.65
CA LYS A 107 7.46 -11.89 7.64
C LYS A 107 6.28 -12.84 7.60
N ARG A 108 5.22 -12.50 8.35
CA ARG A 108 4.00 -13.31 8.43
C ARG A 108 2.78 -12.41 8.51
N HIS A 109 1.75 -12.78 7.78
CA HIS A 109 0.40 -12.25 7.96
C HIS A 109 -0.57 -13.37 8.35
N PRO A 110 -1.60 -13.10 9.16
CA PRO A 110 -2.63 -14.10 9.47
C PRO A 110 -3.37 -14.55 8.21
N PRO A 111 -3.66 -15.86 8.01
CA PRO A 111 -4.34 -16.40 6.83
C PRO A 111 -5.84 -16.03 6.74
N THR A 112 -6.33 -15.23 7.68
CA THR A 112 -7.73 -14.84 7.87
C THR A 112 -7.84 -13.35 8.15
N GLY A 113 -9.07 -12.83 8.22
CA GLY A 113 -9.32 -11.43 8.56
C GLY A 113 -9.50 -10.52 7.34
N ASN A 114 -10.00 -11.07 6.24
CA ASN A 114 -10.41 -10.29 5.07
C ASN A 114 -11.47 -9.25 5.49
N SER A 115 -11.24 -7.98 5.19
CA SER A 115 -12.09 -6.87 5.60
C SER A 115 -11.81 -5.63 4.77
N VAL A 116 -12.74 -4.67 4.79
CA VAL A 116 -12.51 -3.32 4.27
C VAL A 116 -12.38 -2.37 5.46
N PHE A 117 -11.32 -1.58 5.47
CA PHE A 117 -11.05 -0.57 6.48
C PHE A 117 -11.35 0.81 5.92
N VAL A 118 -12.08 1.62 6.68
CA VAL A 118 -12.43 2.99 6.28
C VAL A 118 -11.78 3.97 7.26
N PHE A 119 -11.04 4.94 6.72
CA PHE A 119 -10.34 5.97 7.48
C PHE A 119 -10.86 7.36 7.09
N ALA A 120 -10.90 8.26 8.06
CA ALA A 120 -11.11 9.68 7.84
C ALA A 120 -10.40 10.48 8.94
N LEU A 121 -10.15 11.77 8.69
CA LEU A 121 -9.72 12.68 9.74
C LEU A 121 -10.82 12.82 10.82
N PRO A 122 -10.50 13.21 12.06
CA PRO A 122 -11.49 13.44 13.11
C PRO A 122 -12.64 14.36 12.67
#